data_AF-A0A7D5LCJ9-F1
#
_entry.id   AF-A0A7D5LCJ9-F1
#
_cell.length_a   1.000
_cell.length_b   1.000
_cell.length_c   1.000
_cell.angle_alpha   90.00
_cell.angle_beta   90.00
_cell.angle_gamma   90.00
#
_symmetry.space_group_name_H-M   'P 1'
#
loop_
_entity.id
_entity.type
_entity.pdbx_description
1 polymer ?
#
loop_
_entity_poly.entity_id
_entity_poly.type
_entity_poly.pdbx_seq_one_letter_code
_entity_poly.pdbx_strand_id
1 'polypeptide(L)'
;MSVQALSQADIREYIDQGQQARAYECAYCGGNRGKHTSVRGSYCSWDCYDNDEREKAARDVLRTLAKDHRYCRTCFRKTKVVETPDDARDYPDAVCGYQYPTPDAEEVWRDKRGRQATGLGCTCGNCQHSHADPDVQRRYLVTAVYFLTEAVATLQHEDKLDHHLDREQLFQAAIDTGAIRPALEVAIQV
;
A
#
# COMPACT_ATOMS: atom_id res chain seq x y z
N MET A 1 -29.14 21.38 53.84
CA MET A 1 -27.75 21.01 53.50
C MET A 1 -27.13 22.21 52.80
N SER A 2 -26.11 22.83 53.39
CA SER A 2 -25.45 24.02 52.85
C SER A 2 -24.46 23.58 51.76
N VAL A 3 -24.55 24.17 50.56
CA VAL A 3 -23.59 23.96 49.49
C VAL A 3 -22.48 24.99 49.66
N GLN A 4 -21.27 24.56 50.01
CA GLN A 4 -20.11 25.44 50.04
C GLN A 4 -19.64 25.74 48.62
N ALA A 5 -19.46 27.01 48.30
CA ALA A 5 -18.88 27.43 47.04
C ALA A 5 -17.37 27.15 47.03
N LEU A 6 -16.87 26.54 45.94
CA LEU A 6 -15.44 26.32 45.72
C LEU A 6 -14.71 27.66 45.56
N SER A 7 -13.51 27.76 46.11
CA SER A 7 -12.67 28.94 45.91
C SER A 7 -12.09 28.98 44.50
N GLN A 8 -11.65 30.14 44.03
CA GLN A 8 -10.94 30.24 42.75
C GLN A 8 -9.64 29.42 42.72
N ALA A 9 -9.01 29.19 43.88
CA ALA A 9 -7.83 28.34 43.99
C ALA A 9 -8.21 26.87 43.75
N ASP A 10 -9.30 26.39 44.36
CA ASP A 10 -9.81 25.02 44.15
C ASP A 10 -10.22 24.80 42.68
N ILE A 11 -10.81 25.81 42.04
CA ILE A 11 -11.16 25.74 40.61
C ILE A 11 -9.91 25.66 39.74
N ARG A 12 -8.87 26.46 40.03
CA ARG A 12 -7.60 26.41 39.29
C ARG A 12 -6.87 25.10 39.51
N GLU A 13 -6.79 24.63 40.74
CA GLU A 13 -6.17 23.34 41.07
C GLU A 13 -6.94 22.18 40.43
N TYR A 14 -8.27 22.21 40.41
CA TYR A 14 -9.07 21.20 39.71
C TYR A 14 -8.92 21.27 38.18
N ILE A 15 -8.76 22.47 37.61
CA ILE A 15 -8.40 22.63 36.20
C ILE A 15 -7.00 22.08 35.94
N ASP A 16 -6.00 22.40 36.76
CA ASP A 16 -4.62 21.92 36.62
C ASP A 16 -4.49 20.40 36.86
N GLN A 17 -5.26 19.84 37.81
CA GLN A 17 -5.33 18.40 38.08
C GLN A 17 -6.15 17.66 37.01
N GLY A 18 -7.23 18.26 36.50
CA GLY A 18 -7.94 17.78 35.30
C GLY A 18 -7.13 17.94 34.01
N GLN A 19 -6.19 18.90 34.00
CA GLN A 19 -5.19 19.16 32.97
C GLN A 19 -3.84 18.50 33.25
N GLN A 20 -3.73 17.58 34.22
CA GLN A 20 -2.83 16.44 34.08
C GLN A 20 -3.38 15.55 32.97
N ALA A 21 -3.46 16.15 31.78
CA ALA A 21 -3.90 15.58 30.55
C ALA A 21 -2.98 14.40 30.36
N ARG A 22 -3.56 13.19 30.45
CA ARG A 22 -2.87 11.97 30.04
C ARG A 22 -2.25 12.28 28.69
N ALA A 23 -0.92 12.37 28.66
CA ALA A 23 -0.20 12.54 27.41
C ALA A 23 -0.48 11.28 26.61
N TYR A 24 -1.12 11.44 25.46
CA TYR A 24 -1.29 10.34 24.52
C TYR A 24 -0.13 10.37 23.53
N GLU A 25 0.18 9.21 22.97
CA GLU A 25 1.18 9.08 21.92
C GLU A 25 0.53 9.28 20.55
N CYS A 26 1.16 10.06 19.68
CA CYS A 26 0.79 10.19 18.27
C CYS A 26 1.02 8.85 17.56
N ALA A 27 -0.02 8.35 16.88
CA ALA A 27 0.04 7.06 16.19
C ALA A 27 1.07 7.01 15.03
N TYR A 28 1.47 8.17 14.50
CA TYR A 28 2.44 8.27 13.41
C TYR A 28 3.86 8.51 13.92
N CYS A 29 4.11 9.66 14.57
CA CYS A 29 5.46 10.09 14.93
C CYS A 29 5.91 9.70 16.35
N GLY A 30 5.04 9.09 17.16
CA GLY A 30 5.33 8.81 18.58
C GLY A 30 5.38 10.04 19.50
N GLY A 31 5.16 11.24 18.96
CA GLY A 31 5.18 12.49 19.73
C GLY A 31 4.00 12.62 20.70
N ASN A 32 4.17 13.41 21.76
CA ASN A 32 3.11 13.67 22.74
C ASN A 32 1.98 14.50 22.13
N ARG A 33 0.74 14.16 22.49
CA ARG A 33 -0.47 14.95 22.17
C ARG A 33 -1.43 15.00 23.35
N GLY A 34 -2.15 16.11 23.48
CA GLY A 34 -3.26 16.25 24.42
C GLY A 34 -4.58 15.76 23.83
N LYS A 35 -5.53 15.42 24.69
CA LYS A 35 -6.89 14.97 24.29
C LYS A 35 -7.57 15.96 23.33
N HIS A 36 -7.49 17.25 23.62
CA HIS A 36 -8.15 18.31 22.85
C HIS A 36 -7.33 18.87 21.69
N THR A 37 -6.04 18.50 21.60
CA THR A 37 -5.15 18.88 20.50
C THR A 37 -4.95 17.73 19.50
N SER A 38 -5.64 16.60 19.69
CA SER A 38 -5.50 15.43 18.85
C SER A 38 -6.28 15.60 17.55
N VAL A 39 -5.62 15.41 16.42
CA VAL A 39 -6.26 15.29 15.10
C VAL A 39 -6.77 13.86 14.94
N ARG A 40 -8.03 13.71 14.50
CA ARG A 40 -8.73 12.41 14.35
C ARG A 40 -8.59 11.48 15.57
N GLY A 41 -8.41 12.04 16.76
CA GLY A 41 -8.27 11.30 18.03
C GLY A 41 -6.94 10.54 18.22
N SER A 42 -6.05 10.49 17.22
CA SER A 42 -4.85 9.65 17.23
C SER A 42 -3.55 10.36 16.84
N TYR A 43 -3.62 11.56 16.25
CA TYR A 43 -2.46 12.26 15.68
C TYR A 43 -2.20 13.59 16.37
N CYS A 44 -0.94 14.03 16.40
CA CYS A 44 -0.58 15.34 16.96
C CYS A 44 -0.77 16.51 15.99
N SER A 45 -0.88 16.24 14.68
CA SER A 45 -1.11 17.24 13.63
C SER A 45 -1.84 16.63 12.42
N TRP A 46 -2.34 17.48 11.51
CA TRP A 46 -2.88 17.05 10.22
C TRP A 46 -1.78 16.41 9.35
N ASP A 47 -0.57 16.97 9.34
CA ASP A 47 0.58 16.38 8.63
C ASP A 47 0.86 14.93 9.06
N CYS A 48 0.80 14.62 10.36
CA CYS A 48 0.98 13.26 10.85
C CYS A 48 -0.15 12.32 10.43
N TYR A 49 -1.38 12.83 10.33
CA TYR A 49 -2.51 12.06 9.82
C TYR A 49 -2.34 11.79 8.32
N ASP A 50 -2.08 12.83 7.53
CA ASP A 50 -1.95 12.73 6.08
C ASP A 50 -0.78 11.85 5.67
N ASN A 51 0.36 11.92 6.37
CA ASN A 51 1.49 11.02 6.15
C ASN A 51 1.15 9.56 6.46
N ASP A 52 0.45 9.29 7.58
CA ASP A 52 0.02 7.93 7.91
C ASP A 52 -0.97 7.37 6.87
N GLU A 53 -1.89 8.19 6.39
CA GLU A 53 -2.83 7.80 5.33
C GLU A 53 -2.09 7.52 4.01
N ARG A 54 -1.11 8.36 3.62
CA ARG A 54 -0.26 8.10 2.44
C ARG A 54 0.53 6.80 2.56
N GLU A 55 1.11 6.52 3.74
CA GLU A 55 1.84 5.28 3.99
C GLU A 55 0.94 4.04 3.93
N LYS A 56 -0.28 4.13 4.47
CA LYS A 56 -1.28 3.06 4.36
C LYS A 56 -1.70 2.84 2.92
N ALA A 57 -1.99 3.91 2.18
CA ALA A 57 -2.39 3.84 0.78
C ALA A 57 -1.28 3.22 -0.09
N ALA A 58 -0.02 3.65 0.08
CA ALA A 58 1.13 3.05 -0.61
C ALA A 58 1.28 1.55 -0.30
N ARG A 59 1.12 1.16 0.96
CA ARG A 59 1.12 -0.24 1.39
C ARG A 59 -0.02 -1.03 0.75
N ASP A 60 -1.20 -0.44 0.65
CA ASP A 60 -2.39 -1.06 0.10
C ASP A 60 -2.27 -1.27 -1.42
N VAL A 61 -1.75 -0.28 -2.17
CA VAL A 61 -1.38 -0.43 -3.59
C VAL A 61 -0.44 -1.63 -3.79
N LEU A 62 0.66 -1.67 -3.05
CA LEU A 62 1.65 -2.75 -3.17
C LEU A 62 1.09 -4.11 -2.74
N ARG A 63 0.22 -4.13 -1.72
CA ARG A 63 -0.47 -5.34 -1.26
C ARG A 63 -1.45 -5.87 -2.31
N THR A 64 -2.20 -4.99 -2.97
CA THR A 64 -3.12 -5.35 -4.05
C THR A 64 -2.35 -5.93 -5.24
N LEU A 65 -1.28 -5.27 -5.68
CA LEU A 65 -0.40 -5.80 -6.73
C LEU A 65 0.24 -7.14 -6.35
N ALA A 66 0.66 -7.31 -5.09
CA ALA A 66 1.24 -8.56 -4.63
C ALA A 66 0.23 -9.74 -4.62
N LYS A 67 -1.07 -9.44 -4.50
CA LYS A 67 -2.14 -10.45 -4.59
C LYS A 67 -2.60 -10.70 -6.03
N ASP A 68 -2.44 -9.71 -6.91
CA ASP A 68 -2.76 -9.85 -8.33
C ASP A 68 -1.63 -10.60 -9.06
N HIS A 69 -1.81 -11.91 -9.20
CA HIS A 69 -0.83 -12.79 -9.85
C HIS A 69 -0.62 -12.50 -11.36
N ARG A 70 -1.31 -11.51 -11.95
CA ARG A 70 -1.02 -11.04 -13.30
C ARG A 70 0.25 -10.19 -13.35
N TYR A 71 0.70 -9.62 -12.24
CA TYR A 71 1.87 -8.75 -12.20
C TYR A 71 3.02 -9.36 -11.40
N CYS A 72 4.26 -9.13 -11.85
CA CYS A 72 5.45 -9.48 -11.08
C CYS A 72 5.61 -8.52 -9.89
N ARG A 73 5.70 -9.02 -8.65
CA ARG A 73 5.90 -8.16 -7.47
C ARG A 73 7.24 -7.43 -7.45
N THR A 74 8.24 -7.92 -8.19
CA THR A 74 9.55 -7.27 -8.29
C THR A 74 9.52 -6.13 -9.29
N CYS A 75 9.21 -6.40 -10.56
CA CYS A 75 9.35 -5.42 -11.64
C CYS A 75 8.02 -4.89 -12.19
N PHE A 76 6.89 -5.33 -11.64
CA PHE A 76 5.52 -4.94 -11.98
C PHE A 76 5.06 -5.25 -13.41
N ARG A 77 5.90 -5.90 -14.23
CA ARG A 77 5.49 -6.39 -15.55
C ARG A 77 4.30 -7.34 -15.45
N LYS A 78 3.37 -7.20 -16.39
CA LYS A 78 2.26 -8.14 -16.55
C LYS A 78 2.86 -9.44 -17.08
N THR A 79 2.68 -10.55 -16.39
CA THR A 79 3.16 -11.88 -16.79
C THR A 79 2.08 -12.66 -17.53
N LYS A 80 0.80 -12.40 -17.25
CA LYS A 80 -0.31 -13.07 -17.92
C LYS A 80 -1.52 -12.17 -18.16
N VAL A 81 -2.25 -12.51 -19.21
CA VAL A 81 -3.60 -12.00 -19.49
C VAL A 81 -4.60 -13.04 -19.01
N VAL A 82 -5.73 -12.58 -18.46
CA VAL A 82 -6.84 -13.44 -18.07
C VAL A 82 -8.02 -13.04 -18.92
N GLU A 83 -8.53 -13.97 -19.73
CA GLU A 83 -9.73 -13.77 -20.54
C GLU A 83 -10.90 -14.47 -19.87
N THR A 84 -11.95 -13.71 -19.59
CA THR A 84 -13.21 -14.26 -19.10
C THR A 84 -13.93 -14.90 -20.29
N PRO A 85 -14.44 -16.15 -20.18
CA PRO A 85 -15.22 -16.76 -21.24
C PRO A 85 -16.47 -15.91 -21.57
N ASP A 86 -16.79 -15.79 -22.86
CA ASP A 86 -17.90 -14.95 -23.34
C ASP A 86 -19.27 -15.43 -22.81
N ASP A 87 -19.43 -16.73 -22.56
CA ASP A 87 -20.68 -17.30 -22.06
C ASP A 87 -20.52 -17.81 -20.62
N ALA A 88 -20.78 -16.93 -19.66
CA ALA A 88 -20.75 -17.25 -18.23
C ALA A 88 -21.82 -18.29 -17.82
N ARG A 89 -22.76 -18.64 -18.70
CA ARG A 89 -23.88 -19.55 -18.40
C ARG A 89 -23.48 -21.02 -18.43
N ASP A 90 -22.46 -21.39 -19.20
CA ASP A 90 -22.05 -22.79 -19.37
C ASP A 90 -20.98 -23.24 -18.36
N TYR A 91 -20.47 -22.30 -17.56
CA TYR A 91 -19.39 -22.55 -16.62
C TYR A 91 -19.80 -22.17 -15.19
N PRO A 92 -20.27 -23.11 -14.36
CA PRO A 92 -20.76 -22.84 -13.01
C PRO A 92 -19.60 -22.35 -12.14
N ASP A 93 -19.66 -21.13 -11.58
CA ASP A 93 -18.90 -20.49 -10.47
C ASP A 93 -17.39 -20.81 -10.26
N ALA A 94 -16.76 -21.60 -11.11
CA ALA A 94 -15.48 -22.29 -10.89
C ALA A 94 -14.46 -21.98 -11.99
N VAL A 95 -14.87 -21.37 -13.10
CA VAL A 95 -13.96 -20.96 -14.17
C VAL A 95 -13.58 -19.49 -13.97
N CYS A 96 -12.38 -19.28 -13.41
CA CYS A 96 -11.81 -17.95 -13.18
C CYS A 96 -11.21 -17.30 -14.45
N GLY A 97 -11.49 -17.84 -15.63
CA GLY A 97 -10.95 -17.39 -16.93
C GLY A 97 -9.74 -18.20 -17.45
N TYR A 98 -9.46 -18.03 -18.74
CA TYR A 98 -8.30 -18.60 -19.42
C TYR A 98 -7.08 -17.70 -19.19
N GLN A 99 -5.92 -18.30 -18.94
CA GLN A 99 -4.68 -17.56 -18.64
C GLN A 99 -3.69 -17.72 -19.79
N TYR A 100 -3.23 -16.60 -20.34
CA TYR A 100 -2.28 -16.56 -21.45
C TYR A 100 -0.98 -15.88 -21.01
N PRO A 101 0.20 -16.49 -21.25
CA PRO A 101 1.46 -15.83 -20.97
C PRO A 101 1.64 -14.61 -21.86
N THR A 102 2.22 -13.56 -21.30
CA THR A 102 2.68 -12.37 -22.04
C THR A 102 4.14 -12.57 -22.49
N PRO A 103 4.70 -11.68 -23.33
CA PRO A 103 6.13 -11.70 -23.65
C PRO A 103 7.07 -11.57 -22.44
N ASP A 104 6.57 -11.08 -21.30
CA ASP A 104 7.34 -10.92 -20.05
C ASP A 104 7.20 -12.10 -19.09
N ALA A 105 6.50 -13.16 -19.50
CA ALA A 105 6.47 -14.42 -18.78
C ALA A 105 7.51 -15.40 -19.32
N GLU A 106 8.00 -16.24 -18.40
CA GLU A 106 8.85 -17.38 -18.69
C GLU A 106 8.25 -18.64 -18.03
N GLU A 107 8.48 -19.82 -18.59
CA GLU A 107 8.11 -21.05 -17.93
C GLU A 107 9.09 -21.35 -16.79
N VAL A 108 8.59 -21.54 -15.58
CA VAL A 108 9.39 -21.86 -14.40
C VAL A 108 9.06 -23.24 -13.87
N TRP A 109 10.10 -24.00 -13.57
CA TRP A 109 10.01 -25.31 -12.95
C TRP A 109 10.15 -25.15 -11.44
N ARG A 110 9.19 -25.67 -10.69
CA ARG A 110 9.23 -25.68 -9.22
C ARG A 110 9.10 -27.10 -8.73
N ASP A 111 10.02 -27.53 -7.88
CA ASP A 111 9.82 -28.74 -7.10
C ASP A 111 8.92 -28.41 -5.90
N LYS A 112 7.68 -28.91 -5.95
CA LYS A 112 6.75 -28.84 -4.82
C LYS A 112 6.54 -30.24 -4.26
N ARG A 113 7.28 -30.55 -3.19
CA ARG A 113 7.18 -31.80 -2.42
C ARG A 113 7.52 -33.05 -3.27
N GLY A 114 8.60 -32.98 -4.04
CA GLY A 114 9.03 -34.07 -4.93
C GLY A 114 8.20 -34.18 -6.21
N ARG A 115 7.43 -33.13 -6.56
CA ARG A 115 6.66 -33.05 -7.80
C ARG A 115 7.09 -31.83 -8.58
N GLN A 116 7.54 -32.03 -9.81
CA GLN A 116 7.78 -30.95 -10.76
C GLN A 116 6.43 -30.34 -11.14
N ALA A 117 6.27 -29.06 -10.79
CA ALA A 117 5.14 -28.25 -11.24
C ALA A 117 5.70 -27.14 -12.14
N THR A 118 5.09 -26.98 -13.31
CA THR A 118 5.35 -25.84 -14.19
C THR A 118 4.46 -24.67 -13.78
N GLY A 119 4.96 -23.46 -13.99
CA GLY A 119 4.21 -22.24 -13.77
C GLY A 119 4.77 -21.12 -14.62
N LEU A 120 4.13 -19.96 -14.56
CA LEU A 120 4.66 -18.75 -15.18
C LEU A 120 5.54 -18.01 -14.17
N GLY A 121 6.75 -17.65 -14.56
CA GLY A 121 7.63 -16.70 -13.90
C GLY A 121 7.61 -15.35 -14.62
N CYS A 122 8.55 -14.48 -14.27
CA CYS A 122 8.77 -13.23 -14.97
C CYS A 122 10.20 -13.18 -15.50
N THR A 123 10.40 -12.64 -16.69
CA THR A 123 11.71 -12.51 -17.36
C THR A 123 12.74 -11.70 -16.57
N CYS A 124 12.37 -11.02 -15.50
CA CYS A 124 13.32 -10.43 -14.55
C CYS A 124 14.02 -11.48 -13.65
N GLY A 125 13.68 -12.76 -13.78
CA GLY A 125 14.20 -13.88 -12.98
C GLY A 125 13.46 -14.12 -11.67
N ASN A 126 12.44 -13.31 -11.35
CA ASN A 126 11.63 -13.56 -10.16
C ASN A 126 10.61 -14.67 -10.43
N CYS A 127 10.94 -15.87 -9.95
CA CYS A 127 10.07 -17.04 -10.00
C CYS A 127 9.07 -17.11 -8.83
N GLN A 128 9.10 -16.18 -7.87
CA GLN A 128 8.19 -16.16 -6.72
C GLN A 128 7.36 -14.87 -6.70
N HIS A 129 6.14 -14.93 -7.23
CA HIS A 129 5.24 -13.75 -7.33
C HIS A 129 4.97 -13.05 -6.00
N SER A 130 5.05 -13.76 -4.87
CA SER A 130 4.83 -13.17 -3.55
C SER A 130 6.07 -12.46 -2.99
N HIS A 131 7.24 -12.54 -3.63
CA HIS A 131 8.47 -11.94 -3.15
C HIS A 131 8.83 -10.72 -4.01
N ALA A 132 9.17 -9.61 -3.37
CA ALA A 132 9.80 -8.47 -4.04
C ALA A 132 11.31 -8.59 -3.83
N ASP A 133 12.07 -8.39 -4.91
CA ASP A 133 13.53 -8.30 -4.87
C ASP A 133 13.94 -6.82 -4.93
N PRO A 134 14.40 -6.22 -3.81
CA PRO A 134 14.78 -4.81 -3.76
C PRO A 134 15.99 -4.46 -4.63
N ASP A 135 16.91 -5.40 -4.87
CA ASP A 135 18.12 -5.16 -5.64
C ASP A 135 17.80 -5.07 -7.13
N VAL A 136 16.92 -5.95 -7.62
CA VAL A 136 16.38 -5.85 -8.99
C VAL A 136 15.58 -4.56 -9.17
N GLN A 137 14.74 -4.20 -8.19
CA GLN A 137 14.01 -2.92 -8.22
C GLN A 137 14.95 -1.72 -8.29
N ARG A 138 16.00 -1.70 -7.48
CA ARG A 138 16.98 -0.62 -7.48
C ARG A 138 17.75 -0.54 -8.79
N ARG A 139 18.18 -1.69 -9.33
CA ARG A 139 18.95 -1.76 -10.59
C ARG A 139 18.14 -1.33 -11.80
N TYR A 140 16.83 -1.59 -11.81
CA TYR A 140 15.93 -1.28 -12.91
C TYR A 140 14.81 -0.32 -12.49
N LEU A 141 15.14 0.67 -11.66
CA LEU A 141 14.18 1.51 -10.96
C LEU A 141 13.19 2.21 -11.90
N VAL A 142 13.68 2.90 -12.91
CA VAL A 142 12.84 3.61 -13.89
C VAL A 142 11.87 2.65 -14.59
N THR A 143 12.37 1.48 -15.00
CA THR A 143 11.56 0.44 -15.64
C THR A 143 10.51 -0.12 -14.69
N ALA A 144 10.86 -0.37 -13.43
CA ALA A 144 9.92 -0.85 -12.42
C ALA A 144 8.84 0.19 -12.11
N VAL A 145 9.19 1.47 -12.03
CA VAL A 145 8.25 2.59 -11.83
C VAL A 145 7.29 2.75 -13.01
N TYR A 146 7.80 2.61 -14.24
CA TYR A 146 6.96 2.59 -15.44
C TYR A 146 5.91 1.47 -15.37
N PHE A 147 6.33 0.23 -15.14
CA PHE A 147 5.39 -0.89 -15.08
C PHE A 147 4.46 -0.83 -13.86
N LEU A 148 4.91 -0.28 -12.73
CA LEU A 148 4.06 0.00 -11.58
C LEU A 148 2.93 0.96 -11.96
N THR A 149 3.26 2.03 -12.71
CA THR A 149 2.29 3.02 -13.17
C THR A 149 1.24 2.39 -14.09
N GLU A 150 1.66 1.55 -15.03
CA GLU A 150 0.76 0.83 -15.94
C GLU A 150 -0.13 -0.18 -15.19
N ALA A 151 0.43 -0.90 -14.21
CA ALA A 151 -0.31 -1.85 -13.40
C ALA A 151 -1.35 -1.15 -12.52
N VAL A 152 -1.00 -0.03 -11.88
CA VAL A 152 -1.93 0.80 -11.10
C VAL A 152 -3.06 1.33 -11.97
N ALA A 153 -2.75 1.89 -13.15
CA ALA A 153 -3.75 2.40 -14.07
C ALA A 153 -4.73 1.31 -14.54
N THR A 154 -4.22 0.10 -14.81
CA THR A 154 -5.06 -1.04 -15.18
C THR A 154 -5.97 -1.45 -14.02
N LEU A 155 -5.45 -1.52 -12.79
CA LEU A 155 -6.24 -1.89 -11.61
C LEU A 155 -7.30 -0.85 -11.25
N GLN A 156 -7.02 0.45 -11.47
CA GLN A 156 -8.00 1.51 -11.34
C GLN A 156 -9.13 1.37 -12.37
N HIS A 157 -8.78 1.09 -13.64
CA HIS A 157 -9.78 0.88 -14.69
C HIS A 157 -10.68 -0.33 -14.44
N GLU A 158 -10.19 -1.31 -13.67
CA GLU A 158 -10.94 -2.51 -13.26
C GLU A 158 -11.66 -2.34 -11.90
N ASP A 159 -11.70 -1.13 -11.32
CA ASP A 159 -12.29 -0.84 -10.00
C ASP A 159 -11.70 -1.70 -8.86
N LYS A 160 -10.43 -2.08 -8.97
CA LYS A 160 -9.69 -2.88 -7.96
C LYS A 160 -8.78 -2.04 -7.07
N LEU A 161 -8.67 -0.75 -7.34
CA LEU A 161 -7.79 0.16 -6.64
C LEU A 161 -8.35 1.59 -6.66
N ASP A 162 -8.63 2.12 -5.47
CA ASP A 162 -9.26 3.44 -5.30
C ASP A 162 -8.25 4.60 -5.17
N HIS A 163 -6.95 4.30 -5.08
CA HIS A 163 -5.92 5.31 -4.88
C HIS A 163 -5.46 5.91 -6.21
N HIS A 164 -5.46 7.24 -6.30
CA HIS A 164 -4.89 7.96 -7.43
C HIS A 164 -3.39 8.19 -7.26
N LEU A 165 -2.66 8.07 -8.36
CA LEU A 165 -1.21 8.19 -8.40
C LEU A 165 -0.80 9.29 -9.36
N ASP A 166 -0.09 10.28 -8.85
CA ASP A 166 0.58 11.29 -9.67
C ASP A 166 1.83 10.67 -10.29
N ARG A 167 1.77 10.42 -11.61
CA ARG A 167 2.84 9.75 -12.34
C ARG A 167 4.14 10.55 -12.29
N GLU A 168 4.05 11.87 -12.49
CA GLU A 168 5.23 12.73 -12.53
C GLU A 168 5.93 12.76 -11.17
N GLN A 169 5.16 12.94 -10.09
CA GLN A 169 5.69 12.88 -8.73
C GLN A 169 6.28 11.51 -8.40
N LEU A 170 5.67 10.41 -8.87
CA LEU A 170 6.22 9.07 -8.64
C LEU A 170 7.60 8.90 -9.27
N PHE A 171 7.76 9.30 -10.54
CA PHE A 171 9.05 9.19 -11.22
C PHE A 171 10.11 10.07 -10.55
N GLN A 172 9.76 11.32 -10.22
CA GLN A 172 10.68 12.24 -9.56
C GLN A 172 11.10 11.70 -8.18
N ALA A 173 10.14 11.33 -7.34
CA ALA A 173 10.41 10.80 -6.01
C ALA A 173 11.17 9.47 -6.05
N ALA A 174 10.95 8.62 -7.07
CA ALA A 174 11.73 7.40 -7.24
C ALA A 174 13.20 7.70 -7.56
N ILE A 175 13.47 8.67 -8.43
CA ILE A 175 14.84 9.11 -8.72
C ILE A 175 15.51 9.67 -7.45
N ASP A 176 14.79 10.51 -6.70
CA ASP A 176 15.34 11.19 -5.52
C ASP A 176 15.62 10.22 -4.37
N THR A 177 14.73 9.24 -4.15
CA THR A 177 14.85 8.28 -3.03
C THR A 177 15.60 6.99 -3.40
N GLY A 178 15.73 6.69 -4.69
CA GLY A 178 16.28 5.42 -5.17
C GLY A 178 15.42 4.19 -4.82
N ALA A 179 14.15 4.39 -4.42
CA ALA A 179 13.28 3.33 -3.92
C ALA A 179 11.81 3.55 -4.28
N ILE A 180 11.10 2.45 -4.57
CA ILE A 180 9.70 2.50 -5.05
C ILE A 180 8.71 2.85 -3.94
N ARG A 181 8.90 2.30 -2.73
CA ARG A 181 7.94 2.50 -1.64
C ARG A 181 7.91 3.97 -1.17
N PRO A 182 9.04 4.61 -0.83
CA PRO A 182 9.04 6.04 -0.48
C PRO A 182 8.50 6.93 -1.62
N ALA A 183 8.78 6.57 -2.88
CA ALA A 183 8.24 7.30 -4.02
C ALA A 183 6.70 7.21 -4.11
N LEU A 184 6.12 6.04 -3.86
CA LEU A 184 4.67 5.86 -3.78
C LEU A 184 4.04 6.69 -2.66
N GLU A 185 4.70 6.74 -1.49
CA GLU A 185 4.23 7.51 -0.33
C GLU A 185 4.15 9.00 -0.63
N VAL A 186 5.01 9.52 -1.53
CA VAL A 186 4.95 10.92 -2.00
C VAL A 186 3.88 11.12 -3.08
N ALA A 187 3.77 10.19 -4.02
CA ALA A 187 2.98 10.36 -5.24
C ALA A 187 1.48 10.04 -5.10
N ILE A 188 1.06 9.39 -4.01
CA ILE A 188 -0.34 9.03 -3.79
C ILE A 188 -1.12 10.24 -3.26
N GLN A 189 -2.27 10.46 -3.89
CA GLN A 189 -3.26 11.43 -3.44
C GLN A 189 -4.26 10.71 -2.51
N VAL A 190 -4.30 11.13 -1.25
CA VAL A 190 -5.26 10.70 -0.22
C VAL A 190 -6.34 11.73 0.01
#